data_AF-A0A0K1JVH0-F1
#
_entry.id   AF-A0A0K1JVH0-F1
#
_cell.length_a   1.000
_cell.length_b   1.000
_cell.length_c   1.000
_cell.angle_alpha   90.00
_cell.angle_beta   90.00
_cell.angle_gamma   90.00
#
_symmetry.space_group_name_H-M   'P 1'
#
loop_
_entity.id
_entity.type
_entity.pdbx_description
1 polymer ?
#
loop_
_entity_poly.entity_id
_entity_poly.type
_entity_poly.pdbx_seq_one_letter_code
_entity_poly.pdbx_strand_id
1 'polypeptide(L)'
;MGVLGTVQTVVVCIDGSSGIQGACPAGQVETVTKAYLVTPSEGMRLDAMAVPFDPVQAGAFFGFAFASTIFVWLFSLGVGHVVKLVRTA
;
A
#
# COMPACT_ATOMS: atom_id res chain seq x y z
N MET A 1 -13.55 -12.03 -8.56
CA MET A 1 -12.71 -10.96 -9.14
C MET A 1 -13.57 -9.70 -9.16
N GLY A 2 -13.33 -8.77 -8.23
CA GLY A 2 -14.17 -7.58 -8.07
C GLY A 2 -13.96 -6.61 -9.23
N VAL A 3 -15.06 -6.06 -9.74
CA VAL A 3 -15.03 -5.05 -10.82
C VAL A 3 -14.35 -3.79 -10.27
N LEU A 4 -13.21 -3.42 -10.85
CA LEU A 4 -12.44 -2.23 -10.46
C LEU A 4 -13.14 -0.97 -10.99
N GLY A 5 -14.07 -0.46 -10.21
CA GLY A 5 -14.74 0.80 -10.52
C GLY A 5 -15.65 0.75 -11.75
N THR A 6 -16.13 1.93 -12.16
CA THR A 6 -16.92 2.11 -13.37
C THR A 6 -16.28 3.19 -14.24
N VAL A 7 -16.19 2.94 -15.54
CA VAL A 7 -15.79 3.96 -16.50
C VAL A 7 -17.00 4.85 -16.76
N GLN A 8 -16.92 6.12 -16.35
CA GLN A 8 -17.97 7.09 -16.60
C GLN A 8 -17.47 8.15 -17.57
N THR A 9 -18.32 8.53 -18.51
CA THR A 9 -18.07 9.64 -19.40
C THR A 9 -18.36 10.93 -18.63
N VAL A 10 -17.35 11.78 -18.48
CA VAL A 10 -17.44 13.08 -17.83
C VAL A 10 -17.13 14.18 -18.84
N VAL A 11 -17.87 15.28 -18.72
CA VAL A 11 -17.62 16.50 -19.48
C VAL A 11 -16.67 17.36 -18.65
N VAL A 12 -15.56 17.76 -19.24
CA VAL A 12 -14.51 18.55 -18.58
C VAL A 12 -14.27 19.82 -19.40
N CYS A 13 -14.10 20.95 -18.72
CA CYS A 13 -13.72 22.19 -19.36
C CYS A 13 -12.20 22.24 -19.51
N ILE A 14 -11.71 22.48 -20.72
CA ILE A 14 -10.28 22.66 -21.01
C ILE A 14 -10.02 24.02 -21.64
N ASP A 15 -8.86 24.59 -21.37
CA ASP A 15 -8.39 25.80 -22.05
C ASP A 15 -8.02 25.43 -23.49
N GLY A 16 -8.79 25.88 -24.47
CA GLY A 16 -8.56 25.46 -25.84
C GLY A 16 -9.52 26.06 -26.87
N SER A 17 -9.07 26.10 -28.12
CA SER A 17 -9.84 26.51 -29.30
C SER A 17 -10.53 25.36 -30.03
N SER A 18 -10.30 24.10 -29.60
CA SER A 18 -10.87 22.90 -30.19
C SER A 18 -11.66 22.10 -29.14
N GLY A 19 -12.96 22.30 -29.12
CA GLY A 19 -13.95 21.59 -28.31
C GLY A 19 -15.35 22.08 -28.64
N ILE A 20 -16.36 21.55 -27.98
CA ILE A 20 -17.74 22.00 -28.19
C ILE A 20 -18.00 23.21 -27.29
N GLN A 21 -18.62 24.25 -27.83
CA GLN A 21 -18.96 25.46 -27.05
C GLN A 21 -20.22 25.17 -26.23
N GLY A 22 -20.02 24.71 -24.99
CA GLY A 22 -21.08 24.35 -24.04
C GLY A 22 -21.09 25.23 -22.79
N ALA A 23 -21.51 24.69 -21.64
CA ALA A 23 -21.74 25.41 -20.38
C ALA A 23 -20.44 25.74 -19.61
N CYS A 24 -19.29 25.78 -20.28
CA CYS A 24 -18.01 26.12 -19.67
C CYS A 24 -17.81 27.65 -19.56
N PRO A 25 -17.02 28.12 -18.58
CA PRO A 25 -16.66 29.54 -18.43
C PRO A 25 -15.99 30.12 -19.68
N ALA A 26 -16.05 31.45 -19.85
CA ALA A 26 -15.47 32.13 -21.00
C ALA A 26 -13.97 31.84 -21.15
N GLY A 27 -13.56 31.35 -22.33
CA GLY A 27 -12.18 30.95 -22.63
C GLY A 27 -11.94 29.44 -22.55
N GLN A 28 -12.92 28.65 -22.10
CA GLN A 28 -12.83 27.18 -22.02
C GLN A 28 -13.84 26.51 -22.96
N VAL A 29 -13.47 25.32 -23.45
CA VAL A 29 -14.31 24.47 -24.30
C VAL A 29 -14.60 23.14 -23.63
N GLU A 30 -15.77 22.55 -23.92
CA GLU A 30 -16.14 21.24 -23.40
C GLU A 30 -15.40 20.14 -24.17
N THR A 31 -14.77 19.24 -23.41
CA THR A 31 -14.25 17.97 -23.92
C THR A 31 -14.86 16.80 -23.15
N VAL A 32 -15.21 15.74 -23.88
CA VAL A 32 -15.76 14.52 -23.30
C VAL A 32 -14.61 13.56 -23.03
N THR A 33 -14.32 13.30 -21.76
CA THR A 33 -13.26 12.37 -21.34
C THR A 33 -13.85 11.22 -20.54
N LYS A 34 -13.24 10.04 -20.66
CA LYS A 34 -13.59 8.88 -19.83
C LYS A 34 -12.77 8.94 -18.55
N ALA A 35 -13.44 9.06 -17.41
CA ALA A 35 -12.82 8.96 -16.10
C ALA A 35 -13.09 7.58 -15.48
N TYR A 36 -12.08 7.06 -14.78
CA TYR A 36 -12.22 5.87 -13.95
C TYR A 36 -12.74 6.30 -12.59
N LEU A 37 -14.01 6.01 -12.29
CA LEU A 37 -14.52 6.20 -10.94
C LEU A 37 -14.18 4.97 -10.11
N VAL A 38 -13.30 5.18 -9.13
CA VAL A 38 -13.04 4.20 -8.08
C VAL A 38 -14.26 4.16 -7.17
N THR A 39 -14.79 2.96 -6.92
CA THR A 39 -15.85 2.80 -5.92
C THR A 39 -15.30 3.10 -4.52
N PRO A 40 -16.07 3.75 -3.63
CA PRO A 40 -15.58 4.11 -2.29
C PRO A 40 -15.15 2.89 -1.47
N SER A 41 -15.71 1.70 -1.74
CA SER A 41 -15.27 0.43 -1.15
C SER A 41 -13.83 0.04 -1.50
N GLU A 42 -13.31 0.54 -2.63
CA GLU A 42 -11.96 0.26 -3.13
C GLU A 42 -10.98 1.41 -2.87
N GLY A 43 -11.48 2.58 -2.45
CA GLY A 43 -10.65 3.71 -2.05
C GLY A 43 -9.68 3.33 -0.93
N MET A 44 -10.17 2.66 0.12
CA MET A 44 -9.33 2.12 1.21
C MET A 44 -8.20 1.20 0.73
N ARG A 45 -8.45 0.42 -0.32
CA ARG A 45 -7.45 -0.50 -0.88
C ARG A 45 -6.43 0.24 -1.72
N LEU A 46 -6.84 1.22 -2.52
CA LEU A 46 -5.92 2.05 -3.27
C LEU A 46 -5.08 2.94 -2.35
N ASP A 47 -5.67 3.51 -1.30
CA ASP A 47 -4.96 4.29 -0.29
C ASP A 47 -3.92 3.43 0.43
N ALA A 48 -4.26 2.19 0.78
CA ALA A 48 -3.32 1.24 1.37
C ALA A 48 -2.15 0.88 0.41
N MET A 49 -2.38 0.84 -0.90
CA MET A 49 -1.34 0.58 -1.91
C MET A 49 -0.49 1.83 -2.19
N ALA A 50 -1.04 3.02 -1.95
CA ALA A 50 -0.37 4.30 -2.13
C ALA A 50 0.51 4.68 -0.92
N VAL A 51 0.42 3.95 0.20
CA VAL A 51 1.28 4.19 1.37
C VAL A 51 2.73 3.88 0.99
N PRO A 52 3.67 4.84 1.17
CA PRO A 52 5.08 4.61 0.91
C PRO A 52 5.66 3.56 1.87
N PHE A 53 6.64 2.79 1.39
CA PHE A 53 7.33 1.81 2.21
C PHE A 53 8.15 2.50 3.31
N ASP A 54 7.85 2.19 4.58
CA ASP A 54 8.62 2.67 5.74
C ASP A 54 9.74 1.65 6.10
N PRO A 55 11.01 1.96 5.81
CA PRO A 55 12.12 1.07 6.09
C PRO A 55 12.40 0.90 7.59
N VAL A 56 12.04 1.88 8.43
CA VAL A 56 12.26 1.83 9.88
C VAL A 56 11.29 0.84 10.50
N GLN A 57 10.00 0.96 10.15
CA GLN A 57 8.98 0.04 10.62
C GLN A 57 9.21 -1.38 10.07
N ALA A 58 9.57 -1.52 8.79
CA ALA A 58 9.93 -2.82 8.22
C ALA A 58 11.14 -3.45 8.93
N GLY A 59 12.18 -2.65 9.20
CA GLY A 59 13.36 -3.09 9.93
C GLY A 59 13.04 -3.62 11.33
N ALA A 60 12.11 -2.99 12.04
CA ALA A 60 11.66 -3.47 13.35
C ALA A 60 10.98 -4.84 13.27
N PHE A 61 10.10 -5.07 12.30
CA PHE A 61 9.42 -6.36 12.12
C PHE A 61 10.39 -7.48 11.77
N PHE A 62 11.27 -7.26 10.78
CA PHE A 62 12.26 -8.27 10.40
C PHE A 62 13.30 -8.51 11.50
N GLY A 63 13.76 -7.44 12.15
CA GLY A 63 14.71 -7.52 13.25
C GLY A 63 14.15 -8.30 14.44
N PHE A 64 12.88 -8.08 14.80
CA PHE A 64 12.22 -8.81 15.88
C PHE A 64 12.12 -10.31 15.59
N ALA A 65 11.66 -10.69 14.38
CA ALA A 65 11.53 -12.10 14.01
C ALA A 65 12.88 -12.83 13.99
N PHE A 66 13.94 -12.17 13.52
CA PHE A 66 15.29 -12.71 13.56
C PHE A 66 15.79 -12.86 15.00
N ALA A 67 15.64 -11.81 15.83
CA ALA A 67 16.06 -11.82 17.23
C ALA A 67 15.35 -12.89 18.04
N SER A 68 14.03 -13.07 17.87
CA SER A 68 13.27 -14.11 18.57
C SER A 68 13.75 -15.50 18.22
N THR A 69 14.08 -15.74 16.95
CA THR A 69 14.55 -17.05 16.48
C THR A 69 15.94 -17.37 17.07
N ILE A 70 16.86 -16.41 17.03
CA ILE A 70 18.19 -16.58 17.65
C ILE A 70 18.08 -16.73 19.16
N PHE A 71 17.19 -15.99 19.81
CA PHE A 71 16.99 -16.08 21.25
C PHE A 71 16.61 -17.51 21.66
N VAL A 72 15.62 -18.11 21.00
CA VAL A 72 15.18 -19.49 21.29
C VAL A 72 16.31 -20.49 21.03
N TRP A 73 17.08 -20.30 19.96
CA TRP A 73 18.21 -21.17 19.63
C TRP A 73 19.32 -21.10 20.67
N LEU A 74 19.78 -19.90 21.03
CA LEU A 74 20.80 -19.68 22.06
C LEU A 74 20.34 -20.15 23.44
N PHE A 75 19.08 -19.91 23.78
CA PHE A 75 18.50 -20.37 25.03
C PHE A 75 18.53 -21.91 25.13
N SER A 76 18.16 -22.60 24.05
CA SER A 76 18.19 -24.07 23.98
C SER A 76 19.62 -24.62 24.11
N LEU A 77 20.60 -23.98 23.47
CA LEU A 77 22.01 -24.32 23.63
C LEU A 77 22.50 -24.10 25.07
N GLY A 78 22.13 -22.96 25.68
CA GLY A 78 22.49 -22.64 27.06
C GLY A 78 21.97 -23.69 28.05
N VAL A 79 20.70 -24.09 27.93
CA VAL A 79 20.12 -25.17 28.74
C VAL A 79 20.89 -26.48 28.53
N GLY A 80 21.21 -26.83 27.28
CA GLY A 80 22.01 -28.03 26.98
C GLY A 80 23.39 -28.02 27.65
N HIS A 81 24.06 -26.87 27.69
CA HIS A 81 25.34 -26.71 28.39
C HIS A 81 25.23 -26.88 29.90
N VAL A 82 24.20 -26.31 30.52
CA VAL A 82 23.95 -26.45 31.97
C VAL A 82 23.69 -27.91 32.34
N VAL A 83 22.86 -28.61 31.57
CA VAL A 83 22.58 -30.04 31.79
C VAL A 83 23.85 -30.88 31.67
N LYS A 84 24.69 -30.59 30.67
CA LYS A 84 25.97 -31.30 30.49
C LYS A 84 26.91 -31.06 31.66
N LEU A 85 27.01 -29.84 32.16
CA LEU A 85 27.84 -29.50 33.32
C LEU A 85 27.41 -30.27 34.57
N VAL A 86 26.10 -30.30 34.86
CA VAL A 86 25.54 -31.07 35.99
C VAL A 86 25.77 -32.57 35.82
N ARG A 87 25.70 -33.10 34.60
CA ARG A 87 25.95 -34.52 34.33
C ARG A 87 27.41 -34.93 34.54
N THR A 88 28.35 -34.00 34.35
CA THR A 88 29.79 -34.27 34.44
C THR A 88 30.41 -33.88 35.79
N ALA A 89 29.66 -33.22 36.67
CA ALA A 89 30.02 -32.91 38.05
C ALA A 89 29.70 -34.09 38.97
#